data_AF-A0A6A6XH73-F1
#
_entry.id   AF-A0A6A6XH73-F1
#
_cell.length_a   1.000
_cell.length_b   1.000
_cell.length_c   1.000
_cell.angle_alpha   90.00
_cell.angle_beta   90.00
_cell.angle_gamma   90.00
#
_symmetry.space_group_name_H-M   'P 1'
#
loop_
_entity.id
_entity.type
_entity.pdbx_description
1 polymer ?
#
loop_
_entity_poly.entity_id
_entity_poly.type
_entity_poly.pdbx_seq_one_letter_code
_entity_poly.pdbx_strand_id
1 'polypeptide(L)'
;MHESISRCQGRRHGENLIWYSKKSESPVGSSTNTLFALSRQTLSGGALFRKYLLNGLQQDFERGLALFPFQLGSKQLSTTLGSHDEATATHRWLGLVKFVGVLYREGIVTLRIVHECDLRMLDIEVLPDEITVDSPVKLLQIAGPTMQSINVGPGMLGVCFERLAQIMNMQGLSLRSKQKVEILIDIHNAGWSSSTHKDLNCHKKP
;
A
#
# COMPACT_ATOMS: atom_id res chain seq x y z
N MET A 1 12.27 33.13 -23.57
CA MET A 1 10.85 33.33 -23.89
C MET A 1 10.13 32.05 -23.49
N HIS A 2 9.33 32.14 -22.41
CA HIS A 2 7.92 31.71 -22.37
C HIS A 2 7.50 30.56 -23.32
N GLU A 3 6.74 29.54 -22.93
CA GLU A 3 5.86 29.37 -21.77
C GLU A 3 5.35 27.92 -21.73
N SER A 4 5.26 27.39 -20.51
CA SER A 4 4.24 26.49 -19.96
C SER A 4 3.21 25.80 -20.86
N ILE A 5 3.06 24.48 -20.67
CA ILE A 5 1.73 23.86 -20.53
C ILE A 5 1.72 23.00 -19.25
N SER A 6 1.15 23.60 -18.21
CA SER A 6 0.53 22.94 -17.06
C SER A 6 -0.64 22.05 -17.47
N ARG A 7 -1.01 21.15 -16.55
CA ARG A 7 -2.27 20.38 -16.42
C ARG A 7 -2.23 18.94 -16.92
N CYS A 8 -2.06 18.05 -15.95
CA CYS A 8 -3.00 16.94 -15.75
C CYS A 8 -3.32 16.84 -14.25
N GLN A 9 -4.06 17.83 -13.74
CA GLN A 9 -5.01 17.60 -12.66
C GLN A 9 -6.16 16.78 -13.27
N GLY A 10 -6.47 15.64 -12.65
CA GLY A 10 -7.56 14.77 -13.07
C GLY A 10 -7.16 13.30 -12.99
N ARG A 11 -6.91 12.76 -11.79
CA ARG A 11 -6.98 11.31 -11.60
C ARG A 11 -8.29 10.96 -10.92
N ARG A 12 -9.13 10.32 -11.73
CA ARG A 12 -10.48 9.90 -11.45
C ARG A 12 -10.49 8.91 -10.28
N HIS A 13 -11.22 9.25 -9.22
CA HIS A 13 -11.88 8.26 -8.37
C HIS A 13 -12.70 7.33 -9.27
N GLY A 14 -12.23 6.10 -9.52
CA GLY A 14 -13.02 5.13 -10.30
C GLY A 14 -12.27 4.11 -11.15
N GLU A 15 -10.93 4.02 -11.12
CA GLU A 15 -10.25 2.87 -11.73
C GLU A 15 -10.30 1.69 -10.74
N ASN A 16 -11.25 0.78 -10.99
CA ASN A 16 -11.39 -0.49 -10.30
C ASN A 16 -10.01 -1.16 -10.21
N LEU A 17 -9.52 -1.35 -8.98
CA LEU A 17 -8.41 -2.25 -8.73
C LEU A 17 -8.83 -3.61 -9.30
N ILE A 18 -7.97 -4.22 -10.08
CA ILE A 18 -8.09 -5.64 -10.36
C ILE A 18 -6.75 -6.23 -9.96
N TRP A 19 -6.63 -6.60 -8.68
CA TRP A 19 -5.43 -7.26 -8.15
C TRP A 19 -5.19 -8.59 -8.87
N TYR A 20 -6.26 -9.20 -9.38
CA TYR A 20 -6.20 -10.40 -10.20
C TYR A 20 -6.40 -10.09 -11.70
N SER A 21 -5.32 -9.73 -12.40
CA SER A 21 -5.35 -9.59 -13.87
C SER A 21 -4.93 -10.89 -14.55
N LYS A 22 -5.72 -11.36 -15.53
CA LYS A 22 -5.60 -12.63 -16.27
C LYS A 22 -4.32 -12.78 -17.13
N LYS A 23 -3.28 -11.98 -16.90
CA LYS A 23 -2.12 -11.80 -17.80
C LYS A 23 -1.00 -12.83 -17.63
N SER A 24 -1.22 -13.92 -16.86
CA SER A 24 -0.21 -14.98 -16.65
C SER A 24 -0.51 -16.29 -17.39
N GLU A 25 -1.42 -16.30 -18.37
CA GLU A 25 -1.61 -17.46 -19.25
C GLU A 25 -0.62 -17.38 -20.42
N SER A 26 0.56 -17.99 -20.25
CA SER A 26 1.44 -18.32 -21.38
C SER A 26 0.95 -19.62 -22.04
N PRO A 27 0.83 -19.69 -23.38
CA PRO A 27 0.26 -20.86 -24.04
C PRO A 27 1.33 -21.94 -24.18
N VAL A 28 1.23 -23.00 -23.38
CA VAL A 28 1.90 -24.27 -23.74
C VAL A 28 0.96 -24.98 -24.69
N GLY A 29 1.31 -24.95 -25.97
CA GLY A 29 0.59 -25.64 -27.03
C GLY A 29 0.73 -27.15 -26.92
N SER A 30 -0.35 -27.87 -27.21
CA SER A 30 -0.44 -28.79 -28.36
C SER A 30 -1.83 -29.44 -28.39
N SER A 31 -2.50 -29.25 -29.53
CA SER A 31 -3.46 -30.13 -30.25
C SER A 31 -4.17 -31.22 -29.43
N THR A 32 -5.50 -31.33 -29.38
CA THR A 32 -6.43 -31.43 -30.53
C THR A 32 -7.90 -31.18 -30.10
N ASN A 33 -8.62 -30.50 -31.00
CA ASN A 33 -10.05 -30.60 -31.33
C ASN A 33 -11.15 -29.88 -30.52
N THR A 34 -11.90 -29.08 -31.29
CA THR A 34 -13.27 -28.52 -31.12
C THR A 34 -13.49 -27.26 -30.27
N LEU A 35 -13.23 -26.11 -30.91
CA LEU A 35 -14.09 -24.91 -31.06
C LEU A 35 -15.22 -24.67 -30.02
N PHE A 36 -14.90 -23.92 -28.96
CA PHE A 36 -15.75 -22.86 -28.38
C PHE A 36 -14.83 -21.82 -27.71
N ALA A 37 -14.58 -20.72 -28.41
CA ALA A 37 -13.82 -19.58 -27.89
C ALA A 37 -14.70 -18.71 -26.98
N LEU A 38 -14.87 -19.10 -25.71
CA LEU A 38 -15.27 -18.23 -24.60
C LEU A 38 -14.68 -18.84 -23.33
N SER A 39 -13.41 -18.53 -23.05
CA SER A 39 -12.58 -19.19 -22.02
C SER A 39 -13.19 -19.11 -20.60
N ARG A 40 -14.14 -19.98 -20.28
CA ARG A 40 -14.38 -20.50 -18.93
C ARG A 40 -13.33 -21.56 -18.66
N GLN A 41 -12.06 -21.13 -18.52
CA GLN A 41 -11.09 -22.00 -17.87
C GLN A 41 -11.61 -22.28 -16.47
N THR A 42 -11.87 -23.55 -16.18
CA THR A 42 -12.15 -24.00 -14.82
C THR A 42 -10.88 -23.80 -14.00
N LEU A 43 -10.79 -22.66 -13.32
CA LEU A 43 -9.73 -22.41 -12.35
C LEU A 43 -9.92 -23.44 -11.22
N SER A 44 -9.00 -24.40 -11.10
CA SER A 44 -9.02 -25.42 -10.06
C SER A 44 -7.71 -25.40 -9.27
N GLY A 45 -7.76 -25.80 -8.00
CA GLY A 45 -6.58 -25.87 -7.12
C GLY A 45 -5.97 -24.50 -6.77
N GLY A 46 -4.64 -24.41 -6.79
CA GLY A 46 -3.89 -23.25 -6.31
C GLY A 46 -4.17 -21.93 -7.05
N ALA A 47 -4.54 -22.00 -8.34
CA ALA A 47 -4.93 -20.83 -9.12
C ALA A 47 -6.25 -20.21 -8.63
N LEU A 48 -7.19 -21.04 -8.19
CA LEU A 48 -8.45 -20.59 -7.61
C LEU A 48 -8.21 -19.94 -6.24
N PHE A 49 -7.36 -20.55 -5.40
CA PHE A 49 -6.97 -19.98 -4.10
C PHE A 49 -6.34 -18.58 -4.25
N ARG A 50 -5.37 -18.42 -5.16
CA ARG A 50 -4.74 -17.11 -5.42
C ARG A 50 -5.76 -16.07 -5.86
N LYS A 51 -6.74 -16.45 -6.71
CA LYS A 51 -7.82 -15.55 -7.13
C LYS A 51 -8.69 -15.10 -5.95
N TYR A 52 -9.14 -16.02 -5.11
CA TYR A 52 -9.95 -15.67 -3.93
C TYR A 52 -9.18 -14.84 -2.92
N LEU A 53 -7.91 -15.17 -2.67
CA LEU A 53 -7.05 -14.41 -1.77
C LEU A 53 -6.88 -12.96 -2.25
N LEU A 54 -6.51 -12.75 -3.52
CA LEU A 54 -6.32 -11.41 -4.07
C LEU A 54 -7.64 -10.61 -4.12
N ASN A 55 -8.74 -11.26 -4.49
CA ASN A 55 -10.05 -10.59 -4.50
C ASN A 55 -10.51 -10.19 -3.09
N GLY A 56 -10.32 -11.07 -2.10
CA GLY A 56 -10.66 -10.78 -0.71
C GLY A 56 -9.81 -9.65 -0.14
N LEU A 57 -8.49 -9.71 -0.36
CA LEU A 57 -7.58 -8.66 0.10
C LEU A 57 -7.86 -7.31 -0.54
N GLN A 58 -8.22 -7.29 -1.83
CA GLN A 58 -8.59 -6.05 -2.49
C GLN A 58 -9.82 -5.42 -1.82
N GLN A 59 -10.89 -6.21 -1.59
CA GLN A 59 -12.09 -5.72 -0.94
C GLN A 59 -11.81 -5.24 0.49
N ASP A 60 -11.01 -5.99 1.25
CA ASP A 60 -10.66 -5.61 2.61
C ASP A 60 -9.77 -4.36 2.64
N PHE A 61 -8.92 -4.18 1.64
CA PHE A 61 -8.10 -2.98 1.50
C PHE A 61 -8.96 -1.76 1.17
N GLU A 62 -9.88 -1.86 0.21
CA GLU A 62 -10.80 -0.77 -0.15
C GLU A 62 -11.74 -0.42 1.01
N ARG A 63 -12.29 -1.42 1.72
CA ARG A 63 -13.10 -1.20 2.93
C ARG A 63 -12.29 -0.52 4.03
N GLY A 64 -11.07 -1.02 4.26
CA GLY A 64 -10.15 -0.43 5.23
C GLY A 64 -9.85 1.02 4.88
N LEU A 65 -9.47 1.31 3.63
CA LEU A 65 -9.19 2.65 3.16
C LEU A 65 -10.42 3.57 3.13
N ALA A 66 -11.65 3.05 3.06
CA ALA A 66 -12.85 3.89 3.17
C ALA A 66 -13.18 4.25 4.63
N LEU A 67 -12.93 3.33 5.56
CA LEU A 67 -13.22 3.52 6.98
C LEU A 67 -12.11 4.31 7.69
N PHE A 68 -10.86 4.08 7.30
CA PHE A 68 -9.67 4.52 8.03
C PHE A 68 -9.39 6.04 7.95
N PRO A 69 -9.56 6.73 6.80
CA PRO A 69 -9.40 8.18 6.68
C PRO A 69 -10.59 8.98 7.23
N PHE A 70 -11.78 8.37 7.36
CA PHE A 70 -12.99 9.08 7.78
C PHE A 70 -13.22 9.10 9.30
N GLN A 71 -12.73 8.08 10.01
CA GLN A 71 -12.94 7.96 11.45
C GLN A 71 -12.03 8.86 12.30
N LEU A 72 -10.94 9.40 11.75
CA LEU A 72 -9.94 10.17 12.51
C LEU A 72 -10.07 11.70 12.38
N GLY A 73 -10.89 12.20 11.45
CA GLY A 73 -11.12 13.63 11.23
C GLY A 73 -12.56 14.10 11.43
N SER A 74 -13.53 13.19 11.45
CA SER A 74 -14.93 13.53 11.67
C SER A 74 -15.47 12.85 12.92
N LYS A 75 -15.76 13.67 13.93
CA LYS A 75 -16.53 13.32 15.13
C LYS A 75 -17.97 12.86 14.82
N GLN A 76 -18.31 12.58 13.56
CA GLN A 76 -19.67 12.34 13.08
C GLN A 76 -20.02 10.86 12.96
N LEU A 77 -19.04 9.95 13.05
CA LEU A 77 -19.30 8.50 13.09
C LEU A 77 -18.90 7.85 14.42
N SER A 78 -18.60 8.64 15.45
CA SER A 78 -18.40 8.13 16.82
C SER A 78 -19.72 7.96 17.58
N THR A 79 -20.87 8.34 16.99
CA THR A 79 -22.18 8.31 17.66
C THR A 79 -22.91 6.97 17.50
N THR A 80 -22.35 5.98 16.79
CA THR A 80 -23.03 4.71 16.53
C THR A 80 -22.19 3.46 16.83
N LEU A 81 -20.87 3.58 16.99
CA LEU A 81 -19.99 2.46 17.32
C LEU A 81 -19.20 2.83 18.57
N GLY A 82 -19.21 1.95 19.58
CA GLY A 82 -18.51 2.19 20.83
C GLY A 82 -16.99 2.29 20.64
N SER A 83 -16.32 2.93 21.59
CA SER A 83 -14.86 3.12 21.62
C SER A 83 -14.03 1.82 21.51
N HIS A 84 -14.64 0.66 21.76
CA HIS A 84 -13.99 -0.65 21.66
C HIS A 84 -13.84 -1.14 20.19
N ASP A 85 -14.70 -0.68 19.30
CA ASP A 85 -14.70 -1.11 17.89
C ASP A 85 -13.68 -0.33 17.06
N GLU A 86 -13.39 0.91 17.43
CA GLU A 86 -12.45 1.81 16.72
C GLU A 86 -10.99 1.33 16.84
N ALA A 87 -10.56 0.96 18.05
CA ALA A 87 -9.22 0.42 18.27
C ALA A 87 -9.06 -0.92 17.52
N THR A 88 -10.09 -1.75 17.54
CA THR A 88 -10.11 -3.04 16.85
C THR A 88 -10.03 -2.88 15.33
N ALA A 89 -10.75 -1.90 14.77
CA ALA A 89 -10.69 -1.58 13.34
C ALA A 89 -9.30 -1.08 12.92
N THR A 90 -8.69 -0.23 13.75
CA THR A 90 -7.35 0.29 13.52
C THR A 90 -6.29 -0.81 13.53
N HIS A 91 -6.35 -1.72 14.50
CA HIS A 91 -5.46 -2.86 14.55
C HIS A 91 -5.66 -3.81 13.38
N ARG A 92 -6.91 -4.02 12.95
CA ARG A 92 -7.25 -4.84 11.79
C ARG A 92 -6.70 -4.24 10.50
N TRP A 93 -6.84 -2.94 10.28
CA TRP A 93 -6.26 -2.23 9.13
C TRP A 93 -4.74 -2.39 9.10
N LEU A 94 -4.07 -2.09 10.21
CA LEU A 94 -2.62 -2.20 10.27
C LEU A 94 -2.13 -3.64 10.08
N GLY A 95 -2.88 -4.62 10.59
CA GLY A 95 -2.65 -6.04 10.35
C GLY A 95 -2.76 -6.42 8.87
N LEU A 96 -3.80 -5.93 8.18
CA LEU A 96 -4.00 -6.14 6.75
C LEU A 96 -2.85 -5.55 5.93
N VAL A 97 -2.44 -4.31 6.21
CA VAL A 97 -1.33 -3.65 5.50
C VAL A 97 -0.02 -4.43 5.68
N LYS A 98 0.29 -4.86 6.90
CA LYS A 98 1.45 -5.73 7.16
C LYS A 98 1.35 -7.06 6.43
N PHE A 99 0.16 -7.66 6.41
CA PHE A 99 -0.08 -8.92 5.73
C PHE A 99 0.15 -8.81 4.22
N VAL A 100 -0.33 -7.74 3.57
CA VAL A 100 -0.06 -7.45 2.16
C VAL A 100 1.45 -7.38 1.88
N GLY A 101 2.22 -6.69 2.72
CA GLY A 101 3.67 -6.60 2.59
C GLY A 101 4.36 -7.97 2.69
N VAL A 102 3.91 -8.83 3.61
CA VAL A 102 4.42 -10.21 3.72
C VAL A 102 4.09 -11.02 2.48
N LEU A 103 2.85 -10.95 1.97
CA LEU A 103 2.46 -11.68 0.76
C LEU A 103 3.26 -11.25 -0.48
N TYR A 104 3.69 -9.99 -0.53
CA TYR A 104 4.58 -9.51 -1.57
C TYR A 104 5.97 -10.11 -1.47
N ARG A 105 6.55 -10.16 -0.26
CA ARG A 105 7.84 -10.82 -0.03
C ARG A 105 7.81 -12.31 -0.43
N GLU A 106 6.70 -12.99 -0.18
CA GLU A 106 6.50 -14.40 -0.58
C GLU A 106 6.12 -14.57 -2.07
N GLY A 107 6.05 -13.48 -2.86
CA GLY A 107 5.76 -13.54 -4.30
C GLY A 107 4.30 -13.90 -4.66
N ILE A 108 3.37 -13.73 -3.72
CA ILE A 108 1.93 -13.94 -3.95
C ILE A 108 1.31 -12.67 -4.56
N VAL A 109 1.71 -11.51 -4.06
CA VAL A 109 1.31 -10.19 -4.56
C VAL A 109 2.43 -9.65 -5.45
N THR A 110 2.08 -8.89 -6.49
CA THR A 110 3.06 -8.32 -7.42
C THR A 110 3.52 -6.93 -6.99
N LEU A 111 4.70 -6.51 -7.47
CA LEU A 111 5.25 -5.16 -7.24
C LEU A 111 4.25 -4.05 -7.57
N ARG A 112 3.48 -4.21 -8.65
CA ARG A 112 2.49 -3.21 -9.11
C ARG A 112 1.37 -3.01 -8.09
N ILE A 113 0.91 -4.09 -7.47
CA ILE A 113 -0.18 -4.03 -6.47
C ILE A 113 0.31 -3.33 -5.22
N VAL A 114 1.50 -3.68 -4.72
CA VAL A 114 2.07 -3.05 -3.51
C VAL A 114 2.28 -1.56 -3.71
N HIS A 115 2.93 -1.16 -4.80
CA HIS A 115 3.15 0.25 -5.08
C HIS A 115 1.84 1.04 -5.20
N GLU A 116 0.81 0.46 -5.83
CA GLU A 116 -0.52 1.09 -5.89
C GLU A 116 -1.15 1.21 -4.50
N CYS A 117 -1.04 0.19 -3.65
CA CYS A 117 -1.49 0.26 -2.26
C CYS A 117 -0.77 1.37 -1.49
N ASP A 118 0.55 1.46 -1.60
CA ASP A 118 1.35 2.52 -0.97
C ASP A 118 0.92 3.91 -1.44
N LEU A 119 0.78 4.11 -2.76
CA LEU A 119 0.35 5.40 -3.29
C LEU A 119 -1.06 5.80 -2.85
N ARG A 120 -2.00 4.85 -2.75
CA ARG A 120 -3.35 5.14 -2.24
C ARG A 120 -3.35 5.50 -0.76
N MET A 121 -2.46 4.91 0.04
CA MET A 121 -2.29 5.30 1.44
C MET A 121 -1.60 6.67 1.58
N LEU A 122 -0.75 7.05 0.62
CA LEU A 122 -0.03 8.32 0.59
C LEU A 122 -0.81 9.45 -0.09
N ASP A 123 -1.97 9.18 -0.69
CA ASP A 123 -2.85 10.17 -1.32
C ASP A 123 -3.69 10.89 -0.25
N ILE A 124 -3.01 11.67 0.57
CA ILE A 124 -3.61 12.35 1.73
C ILE A 124 -3.81 13.83 1.39
N GLU A 125 -5.08 14.26 1.32
CA GLU A 125 -5.44 15.65 1.03
C GLU A 125 -5.53 16.54 2.29
N VAL A 126 -5.70 15.93 3.46
CA VAL A 126 -5.90 16.61 4.76
C VAL A 126 -4.74 16.30 5.71
N LEU A 127 -4.58 17.05 6.80
CA LEU A 127 -3.57 16.79 7.82
C LEU A 127 -3.64 15.32 8.30
N PRO A 128 -2.57 14.52 8.12
CA PRO A 128 -2.63 13.10 8.45
C PRO A 128 -2.42 12.87 9.95
N ASP A 129 -3.22 11.95 10.48
CA ASP A 129 -3.05 11.42 11.83
C ASP A 129 -1.84 10.45 11.91
N GLU A 130 -1.41 10.12 13.12
CA GLU A 130 -0.28 9.25 13.38
C GLU A 130 -0.41 7.91 12.67
N ILE A 131 -1.60 7.31 12.66
CA ILE A 131 -1.77 5.97 12.09
C ILE A 131 -1.81 6.01 10.55
N THR A 132 -2.37 7.08 9.98
CA THR A 132 -2.40 7.29 8.52
C THR A 132 -0.98 7.37 7.95
N VAL A 133 -0.04 8.01 8.66
CA VAL A 133 1.38 8.02 8.29
C VAL A 133 2.06 6.68 8.57
N ASP A 134 1.71 6.04 9.68
CA ASP A 134 2.32 4.81 10.15
C ASP A 134 2.04 3.61 9.24
N SER A 135 0.85 3.53 8.64
CA SER A 135 0.47 2.44 7.75
C SER A 135 1.32 2.31 6.47
N PRO A 136 1.51 3.34 5.61
CA PRO A 136 2.41 3.25 4.45
C PRO A 136 3.87 3.09 4.87
N VAL A 137 4.30 3.73 5.97
CA VAL A 137 5.67 3.55 6.49
C VAL A 137 5.95 2.07 6.78
N LYS A 138 5.01 1.36 7.41
CA LYS A 138 5.16 -0.06 7.73
C LYS A 138 5.09 -0.97 6.52
N LEU A 139 4.27 -0.64 5.51
CA LEU A 139 4.27 -1.40 4.26
C LEU A 139 5.63 -1.26 3.54
N LEU A 140 6.14 -0.04 3.42
CA LEU A 140 7.45 0.24 2.81
C LEU A 140 8.61 -0.39 3.60
N GLN A 141 8.54 -0.48 4.93
CA GLN A 141 9.55 -1.21 5.71
C GLN A 141 9.62 -2.71 5.36
N ILE A 142 8.48 -3.33 5.07
CA ILE A 142 8.40 -4.77 4.76
C ILE A 142 8.72 -5.02 3.28
N ALA A 143 8.14 -4.21 2.39
CA ALA A 143 8.23 -4.40 0.95
C ALA A 143 9.50 -3.76 0.35
N GLY A 144 9.98 -2.66 0.91
CA GLY A 144 11.09 -1.86 0.42
C GLY A 144 12.38 -2.63 0.09
N PRO A 145 12.87 -3.53 0.97
CA PRO A 145 14.06 -4.33 0.66
C PRO A 145 13.87 -5.21 -0.58
N THR A 146 12.70 -5.85 -0.70
CA THR A 146 12.36 -6.68 -1.85
C THR A 146 12.16 -5.82 -3.11
N MET A 147 11.53 -4.65 -2.99
CA MET A 147 11.34 -3.71 -4.10
C MET A 147 12.69 -3.21 -4.63
N GLN A 148 13.63 -2.86 -3.75
CA GLN A 148 14.97 -2.38 -4.14
C GLN A 148 15.73 -3.39 -4.99
N SER A 149 15.53 -4.68 -4.74
CA SER A 149 16.19 -5.76 -5.49
C SER A 149 15.68 -5.94 -6.92
N ILE A 150 14.49 -5.41 -7.25
CA ILE A 150 13.86 -5.53 -8.57
C ILE A 150 14.27 -4.35 -9.43
N ASN A 151 14.65 -4.59 -10.70
CA ASN A 151 15.15 -3.54 -11.62
C ASN A 151 14.25 -2.27 -11.70
N VAL A 152 12.92 -2.44 -11.75
CA VAL A 152 11.96 -1.31 -11.82
C VAL A 152 11.65 -0.72 -10.43
N GLY A 153 11.95 -1.45 -9.36
CA GLY A 153 11.55 -1.13 -8.00
C GLY A 153 12.12 0.17 -7.44
N PRO A 154 13.42 0.49 -7.58
CA PRO A 154 13.97 1.78 -7.13
C PRO A 154 13.24 3.00 -7.72
N GLY A 155 12.84 2.94 -8.99
CA GLY A 155 12.06 4.01 -9.62
C GLY A 155 10.67 4.16 -9.00
N MET A 156 10.00 3.05 -8.70
CA MET A 156 8.68 3.04 -8.05
C MET A 156 8.77 3.49 -6.58
N LEU A 157 9.80 3.05 -5.85
CA LEU A 157 10.09 3.53 -4.50
C LEU A 157 10.33 5.04 -4.48
N GLY A 158 11.08 5.57 -5.46
CA GLY A 158 11.32 7.01 -5.58
C GLY A 158 10.03 7.84 -5.58
N VAL A 159 9.00 7.39 -6.29
CA VAL A 159 7.69 8.06 -6.31
C VAL A 159 7.01 8.02 -4.93
N CYS A 160 7.08 6.89 -4.23
CA CYS A 160 6.55 6.79 -2.86
C CYS A 160 7.28 7.74 -1.90
N PHE A 161 8.60 7.82 -1.97
CA PHE A 161 9.40 8.72 -1.14
C PHE A 161 9.18 10.20 -1.47
N GLU A 162 8.93 10.54 -2.74
CA GLU A 162 8.53 11.89 -3.14
C GLU A 162 7.20 12.30 -2.48
N ARG A 163 6.22 11.39 -2.44
CA ARG A 163 4.94 11.63 -1.74
C ARG A 163 5.11 11.75 -0.22
N LEU A 164 5.96 10.91 0.38
CA LEU A 164 6.30 11.03 1.80
C LEU A 164 6.95 12.38 2.14
N ALA A 165 7.83 12.89 1.28
CA ALA A 165 8.44 14.20 1.47
C ALA A 165 7.39 15.33 1.41
N GLN A 166 6.36 15.21 0.56
CA GLN A 166 5.23 16.15 0.54
C GLN A 166 4.46 16.14 1.86
N ILE A 167 4.22 14.96 2.44
CA ILE A 167 3.55 14.81 3.74
C ILE A 167 4.39 15.43 4.87
N MET A 168 5.72 15.25 4.86
CA MET A 168 6.62 15.85 5.85
C MET A 168 6.60 17.38 5.87
N ASN A 169 6.35 18.00 4.71
CA ASN A 169 6.30 19.45 4.54
C ASN A 169 4.94 20.06 4.97
N MET A 170 3.94 19.24 5.31
CA MET A 170 2.65 19.74 5.80
C MET A 170 2.80 20.41 7.17
N GLN A 171 2.26 21.62 7.30
CA GLN A 171 2.24 22.34 8.57
C GLN A 171 1.25 21.68 9.54
N GLY A 172 1.65 21.46 10.80
CA GLY A 172 0.82 20.82 11.82
C GLY A 172 1.06 19.32 12.01
N LEU A 173 1.95 18.69 11.22
CA LEU A 173 2.28 17.28 11.40
C LEU A 173 3.00 17.04 12.75
N SER A 174 2.56 16.01 13.48
CA SER A 174 3.13 15.65 14.78
C SER A 174 4.63 15.30 14.67
N LEU A 175 5.40 15.59 15.73
CA LEU A 175 6.82 15.21 15.80
C LEU A 175 7.01 13.70 15.62
N ARG A 176 6.14 12.90 16.21
CA ARG A 176 6.20 11.44 16.15
C ARG A 176 6.01 10.91 14.72
N SER A 177 5.08 11.49 13.97
CA SER A 177 4.88 11.15 12.56
C SER A 177 6.10 11.54 11.71
N LYS A 178 6.69 12.71 11.94
CA LYS A 178 7.91 13.15 11.25
C LYS A 178 9.09 12.21 11.50
N GLN A 179 9.35 11.89 12.77
CA GLN A 179 10.42 10.97 13.16
C GLN A 179 10.27 9.62 12.45
N LYS A 180 9.05 9.05 12.41
CA LYS A 180 8.80 7.78 11.70
C LYS A 180 9.17 7.82 10.22
N VAL A 181 8.87 8.92 9.54
CA VAL A 181 9.20 9.07 8.11
C VAL A 181 10.71 9.29 7.93
N GLU A 182 11.35 10.10 8.77
CA GLU A 182 12.81 10.30 8.76
C GLU A 182 13.56 8.96 8.91
N ILE A 183 13.15 8.14 9.87
CA ILE A 183 13.71 6.80 10.10
C ILE A 183 13.58 5.92 8.86
N LEU A 184 12.43 5.97 8.19
CA LEU A 184 12.22 5.20 6.96
C LEU A 184 13.16 5.66 5.84
N ILE A 185 13.35 6.96 5.70
CA ILE A 185 14.27 7.54 4.72
C ILE A 185 15.71 7.11 5.03
N ASP A 186 16.11 7.13 6.30
CA ASP A 186 17.44 6.68 6.72
C ASP A 186 17.66 5.19 6.39
N ILE A 187 16.67 4.33 6.66
CA ILE A 187 16.72 2.90 6.30
C ILE A 187 16.87 2.72 4.78
N HIS A 188 16.14 3.50 3.99
CA HIS A 188 16.23 3.45 2.53
C HIS A 188 17.61 3.89 2.03
N ASN A 189 18.15 4.99 2.57
CA ASN A 189 19.47 5.52 2.21
C ASN A 189 20.60 4.56 2.63
N ALA A 190 20.41 3.80 3.71
CA ALA A 190 21.31 2.74 4.14
C ALA A 190 21.18 1.45 3.30
N GLY A 191 20.41 1.47 2.20
CA GLY A 191 20.23 0.34 1.29
C GLY A 191 19.50 -0.84 1.92
N TRP A 192 18.63 -0.59 2.90
CA TRP A 192 17.89 -1.62 3.65
C TRP A 192 18.79 -2.61 4.41
N SER A 193 20.06 -2.25 4.66
CA SER A 193 20.98 -3.06 5.46
C SER A 193 20.41 -3.22 6.87
N SER A 194 20.32 -4.47 7.33
CA SER A 194 19.58 -4.85 8.53
C SER A 194 20.17 -4.25 9.80
N SER A 195 19.66 -3.09 10.22
CA SER A 195 19.57 -2.79 11.65
C SER A 195 18.11 -2.90 12.06
N THR A 196 17.76 -4.13 12.42
CA THR A 196 16.51 -4.53 13.02
C THR A 196 16.09 -3.57 14.13
N HIS A 197 14.98 -2.85 13.95
CA HIS A 197 13.90 -2.65 14.93
C HIS A 197 14.30 -2.83 16.42
N LYS A 198 15.23 -2.03 16.96
CA LYS A 198 15.52 -2.00 18.42
C LYS A 198 15.75 -0.63 19.05
N ASP A 199 16.25 0.38 18.35
CA ASP A 199 16.80 1.56 19.08
C ASP A 199 16.02 2.87 18.97
N LEU A 200 14.74 2.82 18.60
CA LEU A 200 13.90 4.03 18.54
C LEU A 200 13.20 4.40 19.84
N ASN A 201 13.49 3.67 20.92
CA ASN A 201 13.00 4.02 22.26
C ASN A 201 14.10 4.55 23.19
N CYS A 202 15.30 4.88 22.68
CA CYS A 202 16.26 5.63 23.46
C CYS A 202 15.87 7.12 23.44
N HIS A 203 15.16 7.53 24.49
CA HIS A 203 14.98 8.91 24.89
C HIS A 203 16.25 9.74 24.61
N LYS A 204 16.19 10.64 23.64
CA LYS A 204 17.00 11.85 23.65
C LYS A 204 16.09 13.03 23.95
N LYS A 205 16.18 13.52 25.18
CA LYS A 205 16.18 14.95 25.51
C LYS A 205 16.91 15.12 26.86
N PRO A 206 17.49 16.32 27.06
CA PRO A 206 18.91 16.54 27.35
C PRO A 206 19.39 16.08 28.73
#